data_AF-A0A968H250-F1
#
_entry.id   AF-A0A968H250-F1
#
_cell.length_a   1.000
_cell.length_b   1.000
_cell.length_c   1.000
_cell.angle_alpha   90.00
_cell.angle_beta   90.00
_cell.angle_gamma   90.00
#
_symmetry.space_group_name_H-M   'P 1'
#
loop_
_entity.id
_entity.type
_entity.pdbx_description
1 polymer ?
#
loop_
_entity_poly.entity_id
_entity_poly.type
_entity_poly.pdbx_seq_one_letter_code
_entity_poly.pdbx_strand_id
1 'polypeptide(L)'
;MKKGRPYYYIREIARVGGKPTVISQVYLGSLERMLEMARGAGGDDSIVKIKAEEFGALWLANLIDQEIDLAGLIDKVIPKGAKESGPSVGEYFLYAVFNRMVDACSKRSLPDWYANSISKSSM
;
A
#
# COMPACT_ATOMS: atom_id res chain seq x y z
N MET A 1 -0.85 -7.70 40.89
CA MET A 1 -0.74 -9.18 41.02
C MET A 1 -2.12 -9.79 40.88
N LYS A 2 -2.30 -10.79 40.02
CA LYS A 2 -3.56 -11.57 39.91
C LYS A 2 -3.16 -13.05 40.09
N LYS A 3 -3.69 -13.73 41.11
CA LYS A 3 -3.29 -15.12 41.46
C LYS A 3 -1.77 -15.33 41.67
N GLY A 4 -1.11 -14.44 42.41
CA GLY A 4 0.29 -14.64 42.85
C GLY A 4 1.38 -14.52 41.78
N ARG A 5 1.03 -14.18 40.53
CA ARG A 5 2.01 -13.92 39.46
C ARG A 5 2.19 -12.41 39.23
N PRO A 6 3.41 -11.93 38.96
CA PRO A 6 3.64 -10.55 38.54
C PRO A 6 3.10 -10.33 37.11
N TYR A 7 2.48 -9.18 36.88
CA TYR A 7 1.90 -8.78 35.58
C TYR A 7 2.62 -7.51 35.14
N TYR A 8 3.16 -7.53 33.93
CA TYR A 8 3.96 -6.43 33.42
C TYR A 8 3.24 -5.71 32.28
N TYR A 9 3.35 -4.39 32.27
CA TYR A 9 2.79 -3.53 31.25
C TYR A 9 3.87 -2.53 30.80
N ILE A 10 3.94 -2.25 29.50
CA ILE A 10 4.59 -1.02 29.01
C ILE A 10 3.53 0.06 28.97
N ARG A 11 3.83 1.23 29.50
CA ARG A 11 3.00 2.42 29.37
C ARG A 11 3.78 3.50 28.65
N GLU A 12 3.15 4.09 27.65
CA GLU A 12 3.60 5.32 27.03
C GLU A 12 2.74 6.48 27.55
N ILE A 13 3.41 7.52 28.01
CA ILE A 13 2.76 8.70 28.61
C ILE A 13 3.13 9.91 27.78
N ALA A 14 2.11 10.60 27.27
CA ALA A 14 2.28 11.86 26.56
C ALA A 14 1.42 12.94 27.21
N ARG A 15 1.74 14.21 26.96
CA ARG A 15 0.92 15.32 27.45
C ARG A 15 -0.22 15.60 26.49
N VAL A 16 -1.45 15.31 26.90
CA VAL A 16 -2.66 15.67 26.16
C VAL A 16 -3.29 16.86 26.89
N GLY A 17 -3.36 18.02 26.23
CA GLY A 17 -3.85 19.25 26.86
C GLY A 17 -3.01 19.68 28.10
N GLY A 18 -1.69 19.46 28.07
CA GLY A 18 -0.76 19.84 29.15
C GLY A 18 -0.68 18.86 30.32
N LYS A 19 -1.57 17.87 30.41
CA LYS A 19 -1.57 16.86 31.48
C LYS A 19 -0.92 15.55 31.02
N PRO A 20 -0.02 14.94 31.82
CA PRO A 20 0.51 13.61 31.53
C PRO A 20 -0.61 12.57 31.49
N THR A 21 -0.78 11.94 30.33
CA THR A 21 -1.85 10.98 30.04
C THR A 21 -1.22 9.73 29.44
N VAL A 22 -1.63 8.55 29.93
CA VAL A 22 -1.24 7.27 29.32
C VAL A 22 -1.94 7.17 27.97
N ILE A 23 -1.19 7.30 26.88
CA ILE A 23 -1.72 7.23 25.51
C ILE A 23 -1.62 5.81 24.93
N SER A 24 -0.72 4.98 25.47
CA SER A 24 -0.59 3.59 25.09
C SER A 24 -0.28 2.75 26.31
N GLN A 25 -0.90 1.59 26.40
CA GLN A 25 -0.60 0.59 27.41
C GLN A 25 -0.69 -0.80 26.80
N VAL A 26 0.44 -1.49 26.75
CA VAL A 26 0.52 -2.85 26.21
C VAL A 26 0.81 -3.82 27.33
N TYR A 27 0.01 -4.89 27.41
CA TYR A 27 0.24 -5.98 28.35
C TYR A 27 1.26 -6.95 27.79
N LEU A 28 2.33 -7.18 28.53
CA LEU A 28 3.47 -7.97 28.06
C LEU A 28 3.39 -9.46 28.41
N GLY A 29 2.38 -9.88 29.18
CA GLY A 29 2.23 -11.28 29.59
C GLY A 29 2.99 -11.63 30.88
N SER A 30 3.22 -12.93 31.08
CA SER A 30 3.97 -13.45 32.23
C SER A 30 5.48 -13.32 32.02
N LEU A 31 6.23 -13.41 33.11
CA LEU A 31 7.69 -13.36 33.09
C LEU A 31 8.29 -14.47 32.20
N GLU A 32 7.68 -15.67 32.16
CA GLU A 32 8.16 -16.76 31.30
C GLU A 32 8.06 -16.39 29.81
N ARG A 33 6.94 -15.77 29.39
CA ARG A 33 6.74 -15.32 28.00
C ARG A 33 7.70 -14.19 27.62
N MET A 34 8.01 -13.30 28.56
CA MET A 34 9.05 -12.28 28.35
C MET A 34 10.43 -12.92 28.20
N LEU A 35 10.73 -13.93 29.00
CA LEU A 35 11.99 -14.65 28.96
C LEU A 35 12.13 -15.47 27.67
N GLU A 36 11.05 -16.06 27.16
CA GLU A 36 11.01 -16.66 25.81
C GLU A 36 11.26 -15.61 24.72
N MET A 37 10.57 -14.46 24.75
CA MET A 37 10.81 -13.38 23.79
C MET A 37 12.26 -12.86 23.85
N ALA A 38 12.84 -12.76 25.05
CA ALA A 38 14.20 -12.28 25.26
C ALA A 38 15.28 -13.34 24.96
N ARG A 39 15.01 -14.64 25.16
CA ARG A 39 15.97 -15.75 24.94
C ARG A 39 15.82 -16.42 23.56
N GLY A 40 14.70 -16.24 22.88
CA GLY A 40 14.29 -17.01 21.70
C GLY A 40 13.72 -16.17 20.57
N ALA A 41 14.14 -14.91 20.44
CA ALA A 41 14.05 -14.15 19.19
C ALA A 41 15.45 -13.80 18.63
N GLY A 42 16.43 -14.66 18.88
CA GLY A 42 17.70 -14.70 18.16
C GLY A 42 17.60 -15.59 16.92
N GLY A 43 16.54 -15.42 16.14
CA GLY A 43 16.19 -16.29 15.02
C GLY A 43 15.21 -15.61 14.09
N ASP A 44 15.78 -14.90 13.13
CA ASP A 44 15.16 -14.15 12.05
C ASP A 44 14.85 -12.69 12.36
N ASP A 45 15.67 -11.87 11.71
CA ASP A 45 15.49 -10.48 11.33
C ASP A 45 14.24 -10.36 10.43
N SER A 46 13.10 -10.87 10.91
CA SER A 46 11.86 -10.88 10.15
C SER A 46 11.26 -9.48 10.23
N ILE A 47 11.83 -8.59 9.43
CA ILE A 47 11.06 -7.95 8.38
C ILE A 47 9.78 -8.78 8.18
N VAL A 48 8.66 -8.26 8.68
CA VAL A 48 7.34 -8.87 8.56
C VAL A 48 6.98 -8.79 7.08
N LYS A 49 7.55 -9.69 6.27
CA LYS A 49 7.56 -9.67 4.79
C LYS A 49 7.44 -8.25 4.22
N ILE A 50 8.55 -7.56 3.98
CA ILE A 50 8.52 -6.43 3.05
C ILE A 50 8.18 -7.01 1.69
N LYS A 51 6.93 -6.82 1.28
CA LYS A 51 6.48 -7.06 -0.09
C LYS A 51 6.86 -5.82 -0.87
N ALA A 52 8.12 -5.77 -1.33
CA ALA A 52 8.54 -4.78 -2.31
C ALA A 52 7.87 -5.17 -3.62
N GLU A 53 6.72 -4.56 -3.91
CA GLU A 53 6.11 -4.63 -5.23
C GLU A 53 6.52 -3.39 -6.01
N GLU A 54 6.82 -3.54 -7.30
CA GLU A 54 7.24 -2.46 -8.20
C GLU A 54 6.08 -1.52 -8.58
N PHE A 55 5.19 -1.18 -7.63
CA PHE A 55 4.13 -0.20 -7.84
C PHE A 55 4.62 1.24 -7.84
N GLY A 56 5.84 1.49 -7.36
CA GLY A 56 6.40 2.85 -7.29
C GLY A 56 6.46 3.52 -8.66
N ALA A 57 6.81 2.78 -9.72
CA ALA A 57 6.86 3.30 -11.07
C ALA A 57 5.46 3.66 -11.61
N LEU A 58 4.46 2.80 -11.39
CA LEU A 58 3.07 3.06 -11.80
C LEU A 58 2.45 4.21 -11.00
N TRP A 59 2.72 4.26 -9.70
CA TRP A 59 2.28 5.34 -8.82
C TRP A 59 2.87 6.69 -9.24
N LEU A 60 4.18 6.74 -9.54
CA LEU A 60 4.83 7.95 -10.04
C LEU A 60 4.28 8.37 -11.41
N ALA A 61 4.06 7.41 -12.32
CA ALA A 61 3.43 7.69 -13.62
C ALA A 61 2.02 8.28 -13.45
N ASN A 62 1.23 7.76 -12.52
CA ASN A 62 -0.09 8.29 -12.18
C ASN A 62 -0.01 9.70 -11.59
N LEU A 63 0.96 9.98 -10.71
CA LEU A 63 1.16 11.34 -10.18
C LEU A 63 1.52 12.35 -11.28
N ILE A 64 2.37 11.95 -12.23
CA ILE A 64 2.71 12.80 -13.38
C ILE A 64 1.46 13.06 -14.23
N ASP A 65 0.65 12.03 -14.48
CA ASP A 65 -0.57 12.19 -15.29
C ASP A 65 -1.62 13.08 -14.60
N GLN A 66 -1.70 13.11 -13.27
CA GLN A 66 -2.62 14.02 -12.56
C GLN A 66 -2.38 15.50 -12.87
N GLU A 67 -1.15 15.88 -13.24
CA GLU A 67 -0.80 17.25 -13.64
C GLU A 67 -1.05 17.50 -15.15
N ILE A 68 -0.97 16.45 -15.97
CA ILE A 68 -1.06 16.54 -17.45
C ILE A 68 -2.49 16.35 -17.95
N ASP A 69 -3.24 15.45 -17.30
CA ASP A 69 -4.55 14.96 -17.75
C ASP A 69 -4.51 14.46 -19.20
N LEU A 70 -3.67 13.46 -19.47
CA LEU A 70 -3.46 12.98 -20.85
C LEU A 70 -4.76 12.45 -21.47
N ALA A 71 -5.53 11.69 -20.70
CA ALA A 71 -6.81 11.16 -21.16
C ALA A 71 -7.77 12.28 -21.54
N GLY A 72 -7.92 13.31 -20.69
CA GLY A 72 -8.77 14.47 -20.97
C GLY A 72 -8.28 15.31 -22.16
N LEU A 73 -6.96 15.44 -22.35
CA LEU A 73 -6.40 16.11 -23.53
C LEU A 73 -6.75 15.39 -24.83
N ILE A 74 -6.65 14.06 -24.84
CA ILE A 74 -6.99 13.25 -26.02
C ILE A 74 -8.50 13.28 -26.27
N ASP A 75 -9.31 13.12 -25.23
CA ASP A 75 -10.77 13.08 -25.36
C ASP A 75 -11.36 14.43 -25.80
N LYS A 76 -10.65 15.55 -25.57
CA LYS A 76 -11.00 16.86 -26.15
C LYS A 76 -10.86 16.90 -27.68
N VAL A 77 -9.92 16.14 -28.24
CA VAL A 77 -9.68 16.06 -29.69
C VAL A 77 -10.55 14.97 -30.31
N ILE A 78 -10.67 13.83 -29.62
CA ILE A 78 -11.42 12.64 -30.06
C ILE A 78 -12.45 12.32 -28.98
N PRO A 79 -13.62 13.00 -28.99
CA PRO A 79 -14.64 12.75 -27.99
C PRO A 79 -15.23 11.35 -28.16
N LYS A 80 -15.61 10.77 -27.02
CA LYS A 80 -16.24 9.45 -26.97
C LYS A 80 -17.54 9.43 -27.79
N GLY A 81 -17.70 8.39 -28.60
CA GLY A 81 -18.90 8.20 -29.42
C GLY A 81 -20.13 7.87 -28.57
N ALA A 82 -21.31 8.34 -28.98
CA ALA A 82 -22.57 8.15 -28.26
C ALA A 82 -23.01 6.68 -28.07
N LYS A 83 -22.39 5.74 -28.80
CA LYS A 83 -22.66 4.30 -28.72
C LYS A 83 -21.44 3.49 -28.27
N GLU A 84 -20.36 4.14 -27.85
CA GLU A 84 -19.17 3.46 -27.36
C GLU A 84 -19.37 3.03 -25.90
N SER A 85 -19.22 1.73 -25.65
CA SER A 85 -19.15 1.15 -24.32
C SER A 85 -17.69 0.83 -23.97
N GLY A 86 -17.31 1.01 -22.70
CA GLY A 86 -15.93 0.79 -22.24
C GLY A 86 -15.13 2.08 -22.06
N PRO A 87 -13.79 2.00 -21.97
CA PRO A 87 -12.90 3.15 -21.77
C PRO A 87 -12.96 4.13 -22.95
N SER A 88 -12.70 5.41 -22.70
CA SER A 88 -12.48 6.40 -23.76
C SER A 88 -11.18 6.13 -24.53
N VAL A 89 -11.02 6.80 -25.67
CA VAL A 89 -9.77 6.73 -26.44
C VAL A 89 -8.61 7.25 -25.58
N GLY A 90 -8.80 8.35 -24.85
CA GLY A 90 -7.81 8.87 -23.92
C GLY A 90 -7.40 7.87 -22.85
N GLU A 91 -8.36 7.20 -22.21
CA GLU A 91 -8.09 6.18 -21.20
C GLU A 91 -7.29 5.01 -21.79
N TYR A 92 -7.62 4.53 -22.99
CA TYR A 92 -6.84 3.49 -23.67
C TYR A 92 -5.38 3.91 -23.92
N PHE A 93 -5.17 5.15 -24.36
CA PHE A 93 -3.82 5.68 -24.59
C PHE A 93 -3.05 5.83 -23.28
N LEU A 94 -3.70 6.31 -22.22
CA LEU A 94 -3.10 6.42 -20.90
C LEU A 94 -2.59 5.06 -20.40
N TYR A 95 -3.41 4.02 -20.48
CA TYR A 95 -2.98 2.66 -20.10
C TYR A 95 -1.84 2.14 -20.96
N ALA A 96 -1.83 2.44 -22.27
CA ALA A 96 -0.72 2.06 -23.13
C ALA A 96 0.59 2.78 -22.77
N VAL A 97 0.51 4.06 -22.36
CA VAL A 97 1.66 4.84 -21.89
C VAL A 97 2.17 4.28 -20.56
N PHE A 98 1.30 4.03 -19.58
CA PHE A 98 1.69 3.43 -18.30
C PHE A 98 2.32 2.05 -18.49
N ASN A 99 1.75 1.22 -19.36
CA ASN A 99 2.35 -0.05 -19.72
C ASN A 99 3.77 0.15 -20.29
N ARG A 100 3.95 1.10 -21.22
CA ARG A 100 5.27 1.40 -21.79
C ARG A 100 6.29 1.91 -20.79
N MET A 101 5.85 2.65 -19.77
CA MET A 101 6.74 3.22 -18.75
C MET A 101 7.18 2.18 -17.71
N VAL A 102 6.30 1.25 -17.35
CA VAL A 102 6.49 0.37 -16.19
C VAL A 102 6.91 -1.03 -16.60
N ASP A 103 6.25 -1.63 -17.58
CA ASP A 103 6.50 -3.01 -17.98
C ASP A 103 5.94 -3.24 -19.40
N ALA A 104 6.76 -2.87 -20.39
CA ALA A 104 6.33 -2.80 -21.78
C ALA A 104 5.98 -4.19 -22.33
N CYS A 105 4.68 -4.46 -22.50
CA CYS A 105 4.19 -5.73 -23.02
C CYS A 105 3.52 -5.57 -24.38
N SER A 106 3.25 -6.68 -25.09
CA SER A 106 2.57 -6.61 -26.38
C SER A 106 1.16 -6.02 -26.26
N LYS A 107 0.61 -5.43 -27.33
CA LYS A 107 -0.78 -4.91 -27.35
C LYS A 107 -1.82 -5.98 -26.99
N ARG A 108 -1.52 -7.24 -27.30
CA ARG A 108 -2.39 -8.39 -27.01
C ARG A 108 -2.34 -8.83 -25.55
N SER A 109 -1.25 -8.49 -24.86
CA SER A 109 -1.01 -8.81 -23.44
C SER A 109 -1.45 -7.68 -22.49
N LEU A 110 -1.85 -6.53 -23.04
CA LEU A 110 -2.26 -5.36 -22.25
C LEU A 110 -3.42 -5.64 -21.29
N PRO A 111 -4.48 -6.38 -21.68
CA PRO A 111 -5.59 -6.69 -20.76
C PRO A 111 -5.15 -7.54 -19.57
N ASP A 112 -4.31 -8.55 -19.81
CA ASP A 112 -3.78 -9.43 -18.76
C ASP A 112 -2.85 -8.67 -17.83
N TRP A 113 -2.02 -7.77 -18.38
CA TRP A 113 -1.16 -6.90 -17.61
C TRP A 113 -1.98 -5.99 -16.69
N TYR A 114 -3.00 -5.31 -17.23
CA TYR A 114 -3.89 -4.42 -16.48
C TYR A 114 -4.58 -5.13 -15.30
N ALA A 115 -5.11 -6.33 -15.53
CA ALA A 115 -5.75 -7.14 -14.49
C ALA A 115 -4.79 -7.47 -13.34
N ASN A 116 -3.54 -7.79 -13.66
CA ASN A 116 -2.51 -8.13 -12.67
C ASN A 116 -1.98 -6.89 -11.92
N SER A 117 -1.92 -5.72 -12.57
CA SER A 117 -1.47 -4.48 -11.96
C SER A 117 -2.49 -3.91 -10.95
N ILE A 118 -3.81 -4.06 -11.21
CA ILE A 118 -4.86 -3.53 -10.33
C ILE A 118 -5.28 -4.49 -9.23
N SER A 119 -5.30 -5.81 -9.51
CA SER A 119 -5.65 -6.82 -8.49
C SER A 119 -4.75 -6.78 -7.26
N LYS A 120 -3.59 -6.12 -7.35
CA LYS A 120 -2.64 -5.99 -6.25
C LYS A 120 -2.66 -4.61 -5.57
N SER A 121 -3.40 -3.64 -6.12
CA SER A 121 -3.57 -2.29 -5.56
C SER A 121 -4.75 -2.18 -4.58
N SER A 122 -5.60 -3.20 -4.50
CA SER A 122 -6.74 -3.28 -3.59
C SER A 122 -6.47 -4.29 -2.47
N MET A 123 -5.49 -4.01 -1.61
CA MET A 123 -5.28 -4.70 -0.33
C MET A 123 -4.43 -3.87 0.63
#